data_AF-A0A0M3RS42-F1
#
_entry.id   AF-A0A0M3RS42-F1
#
_cell.length_a   1.000
_cell.length_b   1.000
_cell.length_c   1.000
_cell.angle_alpha   90.00
_cell.angle_beta   90.00
_cell.angle_gamma   90.00
#
_symmetry.space_group_name_H-M   'P 1'
#
loop_
_entity.id
_entity.type
_entity.pdbx_description
1 polymer ?
#
loop_
_entity_poly.entity_id
_entity_poly.type
_entity_poly.pdbx_seq_one_letter_code
_entity_poly.pdbx_strand_id
1 'polypeptide(L)'
;MGRASRRKKTTSAGDRTTRGAAPQHELSARFQAAADATDAALDQLEAASSEFFPAYRLRRPYAIHDLLQLREHLEQIALEVSFAEEILTANWLVPELTPRGKRWTDELTPRDLIEQVRAGGNREGRPYAQQLDENRATEAAVRAKLDAVAQVLCGRGNDCQVHVVTLPQDAPGPACWRHLTTDEKASIGALYARAVTEHACLGCSAPPGEPCDTSDSAKLEPIDGRWPRVRSFLGQKIHKNRLDELAPA
;
A
#
# COMPACT_ATOMS: atom_id res chain seq x y z
N MET A 1 20.58 -18.58 -60.69
CA MET A 1 19.91 -17.25 -60.73
C MET A 1 18.59 -17.35 -59.98
N GLY A 2 18.54 -16.93 -58.71
CA GLY A 2 17.33 -16.95 -57.88
C GLY A 2 17.07 -15.55 -57.32
N ARG A 3 15.99 -14.90 -57.76
CA ARG A 3 15.60 -13.55 -57.32
C ARG A 3 14.82 -13.65 -56.01
N ALA A 4 15.42 -13.19 -54.92
CA ALA A 4 14.75 -13.00 -53.64
C ALA A 4 13.84 -11.76 -53.70
N SER A 5 12.54 -11.99 -53.50
CA SER A 5 11.50 -10.96 -53.42
C SER A 5 11.59 -10.25 -52.06
N ARG A 6 11.94 -8.96 -52.08
CA ARG A 6 12.05 -8.10 -50.89
C ARG A 6 10.68 -7.42 -50.66
N ARG A 7 9.85 -8.02 -49.81
CA ARG A 7 8.56 -7.43 -49.39
C ARG A 7 8.83 -6.23 -48.47
N LYS A 8 8.61 -5.01 -48.96
CA LYS A 8 8.53 -3.78 -48.15
C LYS A 8 7.32 -3.88 -47.22
N LYS A 9 7.55 -3.91 -45.91
CA LYS A 9 6.51 -3.79 -44.89
C LYS A 9 6.22 -2.30 -44.71
N THR A 10 5.14 -1.82 -45.32
CA THR A 10 4.57 -0.50 -45.04
C THR A 10 3.93 -0.55 -43.66
N THR A 11 4.60 0.02 -42.66
CA THR A 11 3.99 0.35 -41.37
C THR A 11 3.06 1.54 -41.60
N SER A 12 1.75 1.28 -41.57
CA SER A 12 0.73 2.32 -41.50
C SER A 12 0.87 3.04 -40.16
N ALA A 13 1.39 4.27 -40.23
CA ALA A 13 1.18 5.27 -39.20
C ALA A 13 -0.25 5.78 -39.30
N GLY A 14 -0.86 6.05 -38.14
CA GLY A 14 -2.13 6.78 -38.05
C GLY A 14 -3.33 5.89 -37.81
N ASP A 15 -3.56 5.53 -36.55
CA ASP A 15 -4.73 6.06 -35.86
C ASP A 15 -4.54 5.90 -34.35
N ARG A 16 -3.81 6.84 -33.75
CA ARG A 16 -3.73 6.97 -32.29
C ARG A 16 -4.86 7.94 -31.92
N THR A 17 -6.09 7.44 -32.03
CA THR A 17 -7.28 8.14 -31.54
C THR A 17 -7.02 8.59 -30.11
N THR A 18 -7.18 9.89 -29.91
CA THR A 18 -7.29 10.62 -28.66
C THR A 18 -8.15 9.90 -27.62
N ARG A 19 -7.55 8.98 -26.86
CA ARG A 19 -7.99 8.61 -25.51
C ARG A 19 -7.11 9.40 -24.55
N GLY A 20 -7.59 10.46 -23.93
CA GLY A 20 -6.71 11.16 -23.00
C GLY A 20 -7.20 12.37 -22.21
N ALA A 21 -8.40 12.92 -22.44
CA ALA A 21 -8.79 14.16 -21.71
C ALA A 21 -10.19 14.16 -21.09
N ALA A 22 -11.02 13.14 -21.34
CA ALA A 22 -12.42 13.12 -20.90
C ALA A 22 -12.76 12.54 -19.50
N PRO A 23 -11.91 11.74 -18.79
CA PRO A 23 -12.36 11.09 -17.56
C PRO A 23 -12.16 11.89 -16.25
N GLN A 24 -11.31 12.92 -16.23
CA GLN A 24 -10.97 13.64 -14.98
C GLN A 24 -12.04 14.69 -14.60
N HIS A 25 -12.38 15.58 -15.53
CA HIS A 25 -13.46 16.56 -15.34
C HIS A 25 -14.81 15.89 -15.02
N GLU A 26 -15.05 14.67 -15.50
CA GLU A 26 -16.25 13.89 -15.16
C GLU A 26 -16.22 13.37 -13.71
N LEU A 27 -15.04 13.00 -13.19
CA LEU A 27 -14.88 12.59 -11.78
C LEU A 27 -15.06 13.77 -10.83
N SER A 28 -14.45 14.91 -11.10
CA SER A 28 -14.61 16.13 -10.29
C SER A 28 -16.06 16.63 -10.31
N ALA A 29 -16.71 16.65 -11.47
CA ALA A 29 -18.14 16.96 -11.57
C ALA A 29 -19.02 15.98 -10.76
N ARG A 30 -18.66 14.69 -10.72
CA ARG A 30 -19.36 13.68 -9.91
C ARG A 30 -19.13 13.85 -8.42
N PHE A 31 -17.93 14.23 -7.99
CA PHE A 31 -17.66 14.56 -6.59
C PHE A 31 -18.42 15.81 -6.15
N GLN A 32 -18.42 16.86 -6.98
CA GLN A 32 -19.19 18.07 -6.72
C GLN A 32 -20.69 17.77 -6.64
N ALA A 33 -21.24 17.02 -7.60
CA ALA A 33 -22.65 16.62 -7.57
C ALA A 33 -23.00 15.78 -6.33
N ALA A 34 -22.09 14.94 -5.84
CA ALA A 34 -22.28 14.18 -4.61
C ALA A 34 -22.23 15.08 -3.36
N ALA A 35 -21.37 16.09 -3.34
CA ALA A 35 -21.34 17.11 -2.29
C ALA A 35 -22.65 17.92 -2.27
N ASP A 36 -23.08 18.44 -3.43
CA ASP A 36 -24.32 19.21 -3.57
C ASP A 36 -25.55 18.38 -3.14
N ALA A 37 -25.59 17.08 -3.49
CA ALA A 37 -26.66 16.18 -3.08
C ALA A 37 -26.65 15.90 -1.57
N THR A 38 -25.46 15.87 -0.95
CA THR A 38 -25.32 15.73 0.50
C THR A 38 -25.82 16.99 1.21
N ASP A 39 -25.47 18.17 0.71
CA ASP A 39 -25.96 19.45 1.24
C ASP A 39 -27.49 19.53 1.19
N ALA A 40 -28.09 19.19 0.04
CA ALA A 40 -29.54 19.18 -0.09
C ALA A 40 -30.21 18.20 0.89
N ALA A 41 -29.58 17.04 1.15
CA ALA A 41 -30.10 16.07 2.12
C ALA A 41 -29.98 16.56 3.58
N LEU A 42 -28.91 17.29 3.91
CA LEU A 42 -28.71 17.88 5.23
C LEU A 42 -29.68 19.02 5.49
N ASP A 43 -29.91 19.89 4.51
CA ASP A 43 -30.89 20.97 4.60
C ASP A 43 -32.31 20.42 4.81
N GLN A 44 -32.66 19.34 4.09
CA GLN A 44 -33.94 18.65 4.28
C GLN A 44 -34.08 18.02 5.67
N LEU A 45 -33.00 17.43 6.19
CA LEU A 45 -32.98 16.87 7.54
C LEU A 45 -33.10 17.97 8.61
N GLU A 46 -32.43 19.10 8.44
CA GLU A 46 -32.53 20.24 9.35
C GLU A 46 -33.94 20.84 9.34
N ALA A 47 -34.53 21.03 8.16
CA ALA A 47 -35.90 21.50 8.00
C ALA A 47 -36.92 20.54 8.65
N ALA A 48 -36.82 19.24 8.37
CA ALA A 48 -37.67 18.22 9.00
C ALA A 48 -37.46 18.16 10.51
N SER A 49 -36.22 18.30 10.99
CA SER A 49 -35.93 18.34 12.43
C SER A 49 -36.57 19.56 13.11
N SER A 50 -36.62 20.70 12.42
CA SER A 50 -37.22 21.94 12.93
C SER A 50 -38.75 21.88 12.98
N GLU A 51 -39.39 21.18 12.03
CA GLU A 51 -40.84 21.00 11.98
C GLU A 51 -41.37 20.04 13.07
N PHE A 52 -40.61 18.97 13.36
CA PHE A 52 -41.07 17.91 14.27
C PHE A 52 -40.72 18.11 15.75
N PHE A 53 -39.82 19.04 16.14
CA PHE A 53 -39.14 18.93 17.43
C PHE A 53 -38.98 20.16 18.34
N PRO A 54 -40.07 20.54 19.05
CA PRO A 54 -39.94 21.08 20.40
C PRO A 54 -39.53 20.01 21.43
N ALA A 55 -39.82 18.72 21.19
CA ALA A 55 -39.71 17.64 22.21
C ALA A 55 -38.46 16.74 22.15
N TYR A 56 -37.67 16.74 21.07
CA TYR A 56 -36.52 15.82 20.87
C TYR A 56 -35.16 16.43 21.19
N ARG A 57 -35.14 17.69 21.64
CA ARG A 57 -33.94 18.39 22.15
C ARG A 57 -33.20 17.63 23.25
N LEU A 58 -33.76 16.53 23.76
CA LEU A 58 -33.22 15.74 24.87
C LEU A 58 -32.66 14.35 24.49
N ARG A 59 -32.66 13.89 23.22
CA ARG A 59 -32.24 12.48 22.94
C ARG A 59 -31.05 12.19 22.04
N ARG A 60 -30.64 12.99 21.03
CA ARG A 60 -29.36 12.73 20.31
C ARG A 60 -28.78 13.99 19.62
N PRO A 61 -28.04 14.85 20.33
CA PRO A 61 -27.22 15.90 19.71
C PRO A 61 -26.06 15.36 18.85
N TYR A 62 -25.66 14.09 19.03
CA TYR A 62 -24.51 13.51 18.34
C TYR A 62 -24.69 13.29 16.84
N ALA A 63 -25.89 12.88 16.38
CA ALA A 63 -26.10 12.53 14.97
C ALA A 63 -26.01 13.74 14.02
N ILE A 64 -26.45 14.93 14.45
CA ILE A 64 -26.33 16.15 13.63
C ILE A 64 -24.87 16.61 13.59
N HIS A 65 -24.15 16.52 14.71
CA HIS A 65 -22.73 16.86 14.76
C HIS A 65 -21.89 15.97 13.82
N ASP A 66 -22.13 14.66 13.84
CA ASP A 66 -21.43 13.70 12.98
C ASP A 66 -21.70 13.97 11.49
N LEU A 67 -22.93 14.36 11.15
CA LEU A 67 -23.31 14.72 9.78
C LEU A 67 -22.67 16.04 9.31
N LEU A 68 -22.59 17.05 10.17
CA LEU A 68 -21.88 18.30 9.88
C LEU A 68 -20.38 18.07 9.71
N GLN A 69 -19.76 17.20 10.51
CA GLN A 69 -18.36 16.83 10.34
C GLN A 69 -18.13 16.08 9.01
N LEU A 70 -19.03 15.16 8.64
CA LEU A 70 -18.94 14.46 7.36
C LEU A 70 -19.06 15.43 6.18
N ARG A 71 -19.96 16.42 6.27
CA ARG A 71 -20.10 17.49 5.28
C ARG A 71 -18.79 18.26 5.10
N GLU A 72 -18.25 18.81 6.18
CA GLU A 72 -17.01 19.60 6.14
C GLU A 72 -15.85 18.77 5.55
N HIS A 73 -15.82 17.47 5.85
CA HIS A 73 -14.83 16.56 5.29
C HIS A 73 -15.00 16.36 3.77
N LEU A 74 -16.24 16.20 3.28
CA LEU A 74 -16.52 16.04 1.85
C LEU A 74 -16.23 17.32 1.05
N GLU A 75 -16.60 18.48 1.58
CA GLU A 75 -16.28 19.79 0.99
C GLU A 75 -14.76 19.99 0.87
N GLN A 76 -14.01 19.62 1.92
CA GLN A 76 -12.56 19.66 1.91
C GLN A 76 -11.96 18.72 0.85
N ILE A 77 -12.49 17.49 0.72
CA ILE A 77 -12.04 16.55 -0.32
C ILE A 77 -12.34 17.11 -1.72
N ALA A 78 -13.52 17.68 -1.95
CA ALA A 78 -13.87 18.25 -3.25
C ALA A 78 -12.94 19.41 -3.64
N LEU A 79 -12.59 20.27 -2.67
CA LEU A 79 -11.61 21.34 -2.86
C LEU A 79 -10.21 20.78 -3.20
N GLU A 80 -9.77 19.75 -2.48
CA GLU A 80 -8.50 19.09 -2.74
C GLU A 80 -8.46 18.45 -4.14
N VAL A 81 -9.53 17.78 -4.56
CA VAL A 81 -9.63 17.20 -5.91
C VAL A 81 -9.57 18.29 -6.97
N SER A 82 -10.34 19.37 -6.80
CA SER A 82 -10.36 20.48 -7.76
C SER A 82 -8.99 21.14 -7.91
N PHE A 83 -8.29 21.36 -6.81
CA PHE A 83 -6.95 21.95 -6.85
C PHE A 83 -5.90 20.98 -7.41
N ALA A 84 -6.03 19.68 -7.15
CA ALA A 84 -5.20 18.67 -7.79
C ALA A 84 -5.42 18.62 -9.32
N GLU A 85 -6.66 18.77 -9.80
CA GLU A 85 -6.93 18.88 -11.23
C GLU A 85 -6.29 20.12 -11.86
N GLU A 86 -6.29 21.25 -11.15
CA GLU A 86 -5.58 22.46 -11.60
C GLU A 86 -4.07 22.19 -11.75
N ILE A 87 -3.44 21.58 -10.74
CA ILE A 87 -2.03 21.17 -10.77
C ILE A 87 -1.73 20.33 -12.02
N LEU A 88 -2.57 19.32 -12.29
CA LEU A 88 -2.40 18.42 -13.42
C LEU A 88 -2.61 19.11 -14.76
N THR A 89 -3.68 19.90 -14.88
CA THR A 89 -4.07 20.59 -16.12
C THR A 89 -3.08 21.68 -16.49
N ALA A 90 -2.63 22.45 -15.49
CA ALA A 90 -1.63 23.49 -15.66
C ALA A 90 -0.19 22.95 -15.71
N ASN A 91 0.00 21.63 -15.63
CA ASN A 91 1.31 20.96 -15.63
C ASN A 91 2.29 21.55 -14.62
N TRP A 92 1.82 21.81 -13.40
CA TRP A 92 2.69 22.29 -12.34
C TRP A 92 3.78 21.25 -12.05
N LEU A 93 4.98 21.75 -11.75
CA LEU A 93 6.14 20.96 -11.41
C LEU A 93 5.98 20.39 -10.00
N VAL A 94 6.08 19.07 -9.93
CA VAL A 94 6.02 18.29 -8.69
C VAL A 94 7.44 17.85 -8.35
N PRO A 95 7.93 18.13 -7.14
CA PRO A 95 9.26 17.70 -6.70
C PRO A 95 9.45 16.19 -6.72
N GLU A 96 10.68 15.76 -6.97
CA GLU A 96 11.01 14.33 -6.99
C GLU A 96 10.96 13.67 -5.60
N LEU A 97 11.28 14.45 -4.55
CA LEU A 97 11.34 14.00 -3.15
C LEU A 97 10.18 14.60 -2.35
N THR A 98 9.70 13.83 -1.38
CA THR A 98 8.89 14.33 -0.27
C THR A 98 9.67 15.34 0.57
N PRO A 99 9.01 16.15 1.43
CA PRO A 99 9.71 17.06 2.36
C PRO A 99 10.66 16.34 3.31
N ARG A 100 10.47 15.02 3.50
CA ARG A 100 11.34 14.15 4.30
C ARG A 100 12.51 13.55 3.50
N GLY A 101 12.73 14.00 2.27
CA GLY A 101 13.82 13.54 1.39
C GLY A 101 13.62 12.15 0.80
N LYS A 102 12.43 11.56 0.89
CA LYS A 102 12.13 10.24 0.29
C LYS A 102 11.52 10.41 -1.09
N ARG A 103 11.98 9.62 -2.06
CA ARG A 103 11.36 9.49 -3.38
C ARG A 103 10.01 8.78 -3.24
N TRP A 104 8.99 9.27 -3.91
CA TRP A 104 7.64 8.69 -3.92
C TRP A 104 7.43 7.93 -5.23
N THR A 105 6.92 6.70 -5.14
CA THR A 105 6.74 5.79 -6.30
C THR A 105 5.30 5.39 -6.56
N ASP A 106 4.46 5.60 -5.55
CA ASP A 106 3.02 5.37 -5.62
C ASP A 106 2.30 6.64 -6.10
N GLU A 107 1.07 6.45 -6.55
CA GLU A 107 0.20 7.59 -6.90
C GLU A 107 -0.09 8.41 -5.64
N LEU A 108 0.08 9.72 -5.75
CA LEU A 108 -0.20 10.64 -4.66
C LEU A 108 -1.70 10.88 -4.55
N THR A 109 -2.20 10.96 -3.32
CA THR A 109 -3.55 11.46 -3.09
C THR A 109 -3.62 12.95 -3.50
N PRO A 110 -4.83 13.51 -3.77
CA PRO A 110 -4.97 14.94 -4.03
C PRO A 110 -4.27 15.80 -2.97
N ARG A 111 -4.47 15.49 -1.69
CA ARG A 111 -3.79 16.19 -0.59
C ARG A 111 -2.27 16.11 -0.69
N ASP A 112 -1.72 14.91 -0.86
CA ASP A 112 -0.26 14.73 -0.92
C ASP A 112 0.34 15.48 -2.12
N LEU A 113 -0.34 15.47 -3.28
CA LEU A 113 0.09 16.21 -4.47
C LEU A 113 0.15 17.72 -4.21
N ILE A 114 -0.88 18.25 -3.54
CA ILE A 114 -0.95 19.67 -3.17
C ILE A 114 0.17 20.04 -2.21
N GLU A 115 0.39 19.24 -1.16
CA GLU A 115 1.47 19.44 -0.20
C GLU A 115 2.84 19.42 -0.88
N GLN A 116 3.05 18.50 -1.81
CA GLN A 116 4.29 18.39 -2.56
C GLN A 116 4.58 19.62 -3.41
N VAL A 117 3.58 20.10 -4.16
CA VAL A 117 3.76 21.30 -4.99
C VAL A 117 3.94 22.55 -4.13
N ARG A 118 3.23 22.66 -3.00
CA ARG A 118 3.42 23.75 -2.02
C ARG A 118 4.83 23.75 -1.45
N ALA A 119 5.36 22.58 -1.09
CA ALA A 119 6.71 22.43 -0.54
C ALA A 119 7.80 22.82 -1.56
N GLY A 120 7.63 22.42 -2.83
CA GLY A 120 8.56 22.75 -3.91
C GLY A 120 8.33 24.11 -4.58
N GLY A 121 7.28 24.82 -4.19
CA GLY A 121 6.90 26.12 -4.75
C GLY A 121 6.64 26.13 -6.25
N ASN A 122 6.33 24.98 -6.87
CA ASN A 122 6.20 24.81 -8.33
C ASN A 122 7.43 25.32 -9.12
N ARG A 123 8.63 25.23 -8.54
CA ARG A 123 9.88 25.71 -9.18
C ARG A 123 10.82 24.59 -9.60
N GLU A 124 10.68 23.43 -8.97
CA GLU A 124 11.58 22.30 -9.13
C GLU A 124 10.78 21.02 -9.37
N GLY A 125 11.36 20.12 -10.17
CA GLY A 125 10.73 18.85 -10.53
C GLY A 125 10.14 18.85 -11.94
N ARG A 126 9.10 18.04 -12.13
CA ARG A 126 8.48 17.78 -13.45
C ARG A 126 6.96 17.69 -13.33
N PRO A 127 6.22 17.79 -14.44
CA PRO A 127 4.79 17.49 -14.44
C PRO A 127 4.52 16.12 -13.82
N TYR A 128 3.46 16.03 -13.01
CA TYR A 128 3.18 14.88 -12.14
C TYR A 128 3.38 13.50 -12.81
N ALA A 129 2.77 13.27 -13.98
CA ALA A 129 2.85 11.98 -14.66
C ALA A 129 4.30 11.61 -15.04
N GLN A 130 5.09 12.59 -15.52
CA GLN A 130 6.49 12.37 -15.86
C GLN A 130 7.32 12.11 -14.61
N GLN A 131 7.08 12.86 -13.53
CA GLN A 131 7.79 12.66 -12.27
C GLN A 131 7.51 11.30 -11.64
N LEU A 132 6.25 10.83 -11.71
CA LEU A 132 5.85 9.50 -11.23
C LEU A 132 6.55 8.39 -12.02
N ASP A 133 6.55 8.48 -13.35
CA ASP A 133 7.21 7.49 -14.21
C ASP A 133 8.74 7.46 -13.97
N GLU A 134 9.37 8.62 -13.84
CA GLU A 134 10.80 8.71 -13.54
C GLU A 134 11.14 8.20 -12.15
N ASN A 135 10.30 8.48 -11.15
CA ASN A 135 10.49 7.97 -9.81
C ASN A 135 10.39 6.44 -9.78
N ARG A 136 9.38 5.86 -10.45
CA ARG A 136 9.23 4.41 -10.60
C ARG A 136 10.40 3.78 -11.31
N ALA A 137 10.85 4.38 -12.43
CA ALA A 137 12.00 3.89 -13.18
C ALA A 137 13.30 3.95 -12.36
N THR A 138 13.51 5.04 -11.61
CA THR A 138 14.67 5.23 -10.75
C THR A 138 14.68 4.21 -9.62
N GLU A 139 13.56 4.03 -8.93
CA GLU A 139 13.46 3.04 -7.85
C GLU A 139 13.68 1.62 -8.38
N ALA A 140 13.09 1.28 -9.54
CA ALA A 140 13.33 0.00 -10.19
C ALA A 140 14.80 -0.21 -10.56
N ALA A 141 15.49 0.83 -11.06
CA ALA A 141 16.92 0.76 -11.37
C ALA A 141 17.79 0.62 -10.11
N VAL A 142 17.46 1.34 -9.03
CA VAL A 142 18.11 1.19 -7.72
C VAL A 142 17.91 -0.22 -7.20
N ARG A 143 16.68 -0.74 -7.27
CA ARG A 143 16.34 -2.09 -6.86
C ARG A 143 17.11 -3.13 -7.66
N ALA A 144 17.17 -3.00 -8.99
CA ALA A 144 17.94 -3.89 -9.84
C ALA A 144 19.44 -3.87 -9.51
N LYS A 145 20.01 -2.70 -9.22
CA LYS A 145 21.42 -2.59 -8.76
C LYS A 145 21.63 -3.29 -7.42
N LEU A 146 20.75 -3.06 -6.46
CA LEU A 146 20.81 -3.72 -5.15
C LEU A 146 20.65 -5.24 -5.27
N ASP A 147 19.78 -5.70 -6.18
CA ASP A 147 19.57 -7.12 -6.44
C ASP A 147 20.79 -7.72 -7.17
N ALA A 148 21.42 -7.01 -8.11
CA ALA A 148 22.66 -7.44 -8.76
C ALA A 148 23.86 -7.51 -7.79
N VAL A 149 24.04 -6.50 -6.93
CA VAL A 149 25.05 -6.54 -5.86
C VAL A 149 24.76 -7.67 -4.89
N ALA A 150 23.49 -7.88 -4.55
CA ALA A 150 23.10 -8.99 -3.70
C ALA A 150 23.29 -10.36 -4.37
N GLN A 151 23.17 -10.49 -5.69
CA GLN A 151 23.52 -11.72 -6.41
C GLN A 151 25.02 -12.02 -6.35
N VAL A 152 25.87 -10.99 -6.23
CA VAL A 152 27.33 -11.18 -6.06
C VAL A 152 27.70 -11.50 -4.62
N LEU A 153 27.03 -10.89 -3.63
CA LEU A 153 27.34 -11.05 -2.20
C LEU A 153 26.58 -12.19 -1.51
N CYS A 154 25.37 -12.51 -1.97
CA CYS A 154 24.61 -13.70 -1.60
C CYS A 154 24.97 -14.71 -2.73
N GLY A 155 25.87 -15.66 -2.46
CA GLY A 155 25.94 -16.94 -3.20
C GLY A 155 25.05 -18.01 -2.53
N ARG A 156 24.79 -19.16 -3.18
CA ARG A 156 24.16 -20.31 -2.49
C ARG A 156 25.27 -21.10 -1.74
N GLY A 157 25.03 -21.46 -0.49
CA GLY A 157 26.02 -22.18 0.35
C GLY A 157 26.87 -21.25 1.22
N ASN A 158 28.09 -21.69 1.54
CA ASN A 158 28.94 -21.07 2.57
C ASN A 158 29.49 -19.68 2.21
N ASP A 159 29.37 -19.25 0.96
CA ASP A 159 29.86 -17.94 0.49
C ASP A 159 28.82 -16.81 0.66
N CYS A 160 27.62 -17.15 1.13
CA CYS A 160 26.57 -16.19 1.46
C CYS A 160 26.92 -15.42 2.74
N GLN A 161 27.23 -14.12 2.62
CA GLN A 161 27.48 -13.25 3.78
C GLN A 161 26.19 -12.85 4.53
N VAL A 162 25.01 -13.24 4.02
CA VAL A 162 23.70 -12.95 4.63
C VAL A 162 23.25 -14.16 5.46
N HIS A 163 22.67 -13.90 6.63
CA HIS A 163 22.10 -14.94 7.48
C HIS A 163 21.08 -15.81 6.73
N VAL A 164 21.23 -17.13 6.89
CA VAL A 164 20.25 -18.10 6.39
C VAL A 164 18.90 -17.94 7.08
N VAL A 165 17.83 -18.34 6.40
CA VAL A 165 16.51 -18.39 7.02
C VAL A 165 16.55 -19.33 8.20
N THR A 166 15.94 -18.92 9.31
CA THR A 166 15.85 -19.74 10.51
C THR A 166 14.60 -20.62 10.46
N LEU A 167 14.79 -21.93 10.56
CA LEU A 167 13.75 -22.97 10.66
C LEU A 167 13.29 -23.13 12.14
N PRO A 168 12.26 -23.95 12.41
CA PRO A 168 11.91 -24.32 13.78
C PRO A 168 13.12 -24.72 14.63
N GLN A 169 13.06 -24.46 15.94
CA GLN A 169 14.14 -24.68 16.92
C GLN A 169 15.44 -23.93 16.63
N ASP A 170 15.34 -22.79 15.95
CA ASP A 170 16.49 -22.00 15.49
C ASP A 170 17.46 -22.77 14.55
N ALA A 171 16.99 -23.84 13.89
CA ALA A 171 17.80 -24.59 12.95
C ALA A 171 18.14 -23.74 11.71
N PRO A 172 19.36 -23.84 11.17
CA PRO A 172 19.71 -23.12 9.94
C PRO A 172 18.96 -23.72 8.75
N GLY A 173 18.29 -22.86 7.99
CA GLY A 173 17.67 -23.20 6.72
C GLY A 173 18.70 -23.34 5.59
N PRO A 174 18.25 -23.79 4.40
CA PRO A 174 19.15 -24.13 3.31
C PRO A 174 19.88 -22.92 2.69
N ALA A 175 19.32 -21.71 2.82
CA ALA A 175 19.92 -20.49 2.29
C ALA A 175 19.34 -19.17 2.89
N CYS A 176 19.92 -18.02 2.49
CA CYS A 176 19.32 -16.69 2.73
C CYS A 176 17.92 -16.61 2.08
N TRP A 177 17.01 -15.79 2.61
CA TRP A 177 15.65 -15.60 2.08
C TRP A 177 15.63 -15.36 0.55
N ARG A 178 16.66 -14.66 0.05
CA ARG A 178 16.82 -14.32 -1.37
C ARG A 178 17.16 -15.53 -2.26
N HIS A 179 17.74 -16.60 -1.71
CA HIS A 179 18.17 -17.80 -2.46
C HIS A 179 17.33 -19.03 -2.29
N LEU A 180 16.34 -18.97 -1.42
CA LEU A 180 15.40 -20.06 -1.38
C LEU A 180 14.79 -20.23 -2.78
N THR A 181 14.89 -21.45 -3.32
CA THR A 181 14.18 -21.81 -4.54
C THR A 181 12.69 -21.60 -4.34
N THR A 182 11.92 -21.54 -5.42
CA THR A 182 10.46 -21.45 -5.31
C THR A 182 9.90 -22.59 -4.45
N ASP A 183 10.44 -23.79 -4.58
CA ASP A 183 10.03 -24.97 -3.81
C ASP A 183 10.44 -24.87 -2.34
N GLU A 184 11.64 -24.35 -2.03
CA GLU A 184 12.09 -24.13 -0.65
C GLU A 184 11.25 -23.04 0.03
N LYS A 185 10.92 -21.95 -0.69
CA LYS A 185 10.00 -20.91 -0.20
C LYS A 185 8.61 -21.47 0.06
N ALA A 186 8.08 -22.25 -0.87
CA ALA A 186 6.78 -22.90 -0.71
C ALA A 186 6.78 -23.86 0.49
N SER A 187 7.85 -24.64 0.65
CA SER A 187 8.01 -25.61 1.75
C SER A 187 8.09 -24.91 3.11
N ILE A 188 8.89 -23.85 3.23
CA ILE A 188 9.00 -23.07 4.49
C ILE A 188 7.71 -22.29 4.76
N GLY A 189 7.07 -21.74 3.73
CA GLY A 189 5.74 -21.12 3.85
C GLY A 189 4.69 -22.12 4.35
N ALA A 190 4.73 -23.36 3.86
CA ALA A 190 3.86 -24.43 4.33
C ALA A 190 4.12 -24.79 5.80
N LEU A 191 5.37 -24.71 6.29
CA LEU A 191 5.64 -24.87 7.73
C LEU A 191 4.94 -23.79 8.55
N TYR A 192 5.01 -22.52 8.15
CA TYR A 192 4.34 -21.43 8.86
C TYR A 192 2.81 -21.61 8.86
N ALA A 193 2.24 -21.98 7.71
CA ALA A 193 0.82 -22.27 7.59
C ALA A 193 0.39 -23.44 8.48
N ARG A 194 1.14 -24.55 8.45
CA ARG A 194 0.87 -25.72 9.30
C ARG A 194 0.95 -25.40 10.79
N ALA A 195 1.92 -24.59 11.22
CA ALA A 195 2.03 -24.18 12.62
C ALA A 195 0.77 -23.44 13.09
N VAL A 196 0.20 -22.60 12.22
CA VAL A 196 -1.07 -21.91 12.48
C VAL A 196 -2.22 -22.92 12.52
N THR A 197 -2.33 -23.80 11.53
CA THR A 197 -3.45 -24.74 11.42
C THR A 197 -3.46 -25.81 12.53
N GLU A 198 -2.30 -26.34 12.92
CA GLU A 198 -2.20 -27.53 13.77
C GLU A 198 -2.00 -27.19 15.26
N HIS A 199 -1.36 -26.08 15.59
CA HIS A 199 -0.93 -25.80 16.97
C HIS A 199 -1.55 -24.53 17.54
N ALA A 200 -1.83 -24.54 18.84
CA ALA A 200 -2.17 -23.32 19.58
C ALA A 200 -0.91 -22.51 19.87
N CYS A 201 -1.05 -21.19 19.98
CA CYS A 201 0.05 -20.32 20.36
C CYS A 201 -0.01 -19.99 21.85
N LEU A 202 0.86 -20.61 22.65
CA LEU A 202 0.95 -20.32 24.09
C LEU A 202 1.29 -18.85 24.41
N GLY A 203 1.91 -18.14 23.48
CA GLY A 203 2.40 -16.78 23.71
C GLY A 203 1.35 -15.70 23.59
N CYS A 204 0.26 -15.96 22.86
CA CYS A 204 -0.85 -15.02 22.65
C CYS A 204 -2.22 -15.70 22.77
N SER A 205 -2.23 -16.94 23.27
CA SER A 205 -3.40 -17.81 23.41
C SER A 205 -4.24 -18.03 22.14
N ALA A 206 -3.68 -17.77 20.95
CA ALA A 206 -4.37 -18.00 19.68
C ALA A 206 -4.60 -19.50 19.44
N PRO A 207 -5.84 -19.95 19.18
CA PRO A 207 -6.14 -21.35 18.92
C PRO A 207 -5.61 -21.84 17.56
N PRO A 208 -5.57 -23.16 17.31
CA PRO A 208 -5.30 -23.71 15.99
C PRO A 208 -6.26 -23.15 14.94
N GLY A 209 -5.73 -22.79 13.78
CA GLY A 209 -6.48 -22.14 12.69
C GLY A 209 -6.50 -20.61 12.76
N GLU A 210 -6.21 -20.00 13.92
CA GLU A 210 -6.19 -18.54 14.06
C GLU A 210 -4.77 -17.95 14.00
N PRO A 211 -4.56 -16.84 13.27
CA PRO A 211 -3.26 -16.18 13.20
C PRO A 211 -2.82 -15.62 14.56
N CYS A 212 -1.52 -15.50 14.78
CA CYS A 212 -1.01 -14.86 16.00
C CYS A 212 -1.28 -13.35 15.97
N ASP A 213 -1.79 -12.79 17.08
CA ASP A 213 -1.76 -11.34 17.31
C ASP A 213 -0.31 -10.94 17.64
N THR A 214 0.37 -10.34 16.68
CA THR A 214 1.77 -9.90 16.80
C THR A 214 1.91 -8.39 16.98
N SER A 215 0.78 -7.69 17.12
CA SER A 215 0.69 -6.24 17.26
C SER A 215 0.48 -5.78 18.70
N ASP A 216 -0.23 -6.57 19.50
CA ASP A 216 -0.62 -6.18 20.84
C ASP A 216 0.21 -6.88 21.92
N SER A 217 1.27 -6.20 22.37
CA SER A 217 2.14 -6.72 23.43
C SER A 217 1.43 -6.90 24.78
N ALA A 218 0.26 -6.28 25.01
CA ALA A 218 -0.48 -6.42 26.26
C ALA A 218 -1.18 -7.77 26.39
N LYS A 219 -1.41 -8.47 25.28
CA LYS A 219 -2.03 -9.81 25.24
C LYS A 219 -1.03 -10.96 25.24
N LEU A 220 0.26 -10.65 25.33
CA LEU A 220 1.29 -11.67 25.34
C LEU A 220 1.46 -12.27 26.73
N GLU A 221 1.71 -13.58 26.78
CA GLU A 221 2.11 -14.29 27.97
C GLU A 221 3.57 -14.77 27.84
N PRO A 222 4.40 -14.62 28.88
CA PRO A 222 5.76 -15.15 28.86
C PRO A 222 5.72 -16.68 28.93
N ILE A 223 6.52 -17.32 28.08
CA ILE A 223 6.70 -18.78 28.06
C ILE A 223 8.09 -19.06 28.61
N ASP A 224 8.19 -19.88 29.65
CA ASP A 224 9.44 -20.20 30.34
C ASP A 224 10.26 -18.96 30.73
N GLY A 225 9.57 -17.92 31.20
CA GLY A 225 10.17 -16.64 31.61
C GLY A 225 10.70 -15.77 30.46
N ARG A 226 10.37 -16.10 29.19
CA ARG A 226 10.78 -15.33 28.01
C ARG A 226 9.56 -14.86 27.22
N TRP A 227 9.63 -13.62 26.74
CA TRP A 227 8.63 -13.09 25.83
C TRP A 227 8.66 -13.82 24.48
N PRO A 228 7.49 -14.25 23.95
CA PRO A 228 7.40 -14.90 22.66
C PRO A 228 7.97 -14.01 21.55
N ARG A 229 8.96 -14.51 20.81
CA ARG A 229 9.54 -13.76 19.69
C ARG A 229 8.70 -13.95 18.45
N VAL A 230 8.51 -12.90 17.67
CA VAL A 230 7.83 -13.01 16.36
C VAL A 230 8.82 -13.45 15.29
N ARG A 231 8.39 -14.42 14.48
CA ARG A 231 9.05 -14.82 13.23
C ARG A 231 8.16 -14.41 12.06
N SER A 232 8.78 -13.97 10.97
CA SER A 232 8.06 -13.60 9.76
C SER A 232 8.68 -14.22 8.53
N PHE A 233 7.83 -14.76 7.67
CA PHE A 233 8.20 -15.35 6.40
C PHE A 233 7.05 -15.16 5.42
N LEU A 234 7.33 -14.69 4.20
CA LEU A 234 6.31 -14.45 3.16
C LEU A 234 5.10 -13.61 3.64
N GLY A 235 5.33 -12.64 4.53
CA GLY A 235 4.27 -11.78 5.08
C GLY A 235 3.45 -12.40 6.20
N GLN A 236 3.56 -13.71 6.44
CA GLN A 236 3.01 -14.34 7.64
C GLN A 236 3.85 -14.00 8.86
N LYS A 237 3.20 -13.75 10.00
CA LYS A 237 3.84 -13.48 11.28
C LYS A 237 3.30 -14.43 12.33
N ILE A 238 4.17 -15.16 13.01
CA ILE A 238 3.80 -16.13 14.05
C ILE A 238 4.79 -16.04 15.21
N HIS A 239 4.36 -16.40 16.42
CA HIS A 239 5.30 -16.53 17.53
C HIS A 239 6.15 -17.79 17.39
N LYS A 240 7.44 -17.66 17.70
CA LYS A 240 8.46 -18.69 17.52
C LYS A 240 8.07 -19.99 18.22
N ASN A 241 7.55 -19.92 19.44
CA ASN A 241 7.14 -21.12 20.19
C ASN A 241 6.12 -21.96 19.40
N ARG A 242 5.16 -21.33 18.72
CA ARG A 242 4.16 -22.03 17.90
C ARG A 242 4.81 -22.70 16.69
N LEU A 243 5.82 -22.08 16.10
CA LEU A 243 6.59 -22.65 15.00
C LEU A 243 7.47 -23.83 15.48
N ASP A 244 8.01 -23.74 16.69
CA ASP A 244 8.89 -24.75 17.28
C ASP A 244 8.14 -26.05 17.63
N GLU A 245 6.82 -26.00 17.84
CA GLU A 245 5.95 -27.20 18.03
C GLU A 245 5.97 -28.17 16.84
N LEU A 246 6.33 -27.70 15.64
CA LEU A 246 6.42 -28.54 14.43
C LEU A 246 7.72 -29.34 14.33
N ALA A 247 8.72 -29.04 15.15
CA ALA A 247 9.97 -29.76 15.09
C ALA A 247 9.80 -31.17 15.71
N PRO A 248 10.38 -32.22 15.11
CA PRO A 248 10.34 -33.55 15.69
C PRO A 248 10.98 -33.57 17.08
N ALA A 249 10.34 -34.28 18.00
CA ALA A 249 10.84 -34.54 19.35
C ALA A 249 12.09 -35.43 19.34
#